data_AF-A0A8E2AX17-F1
#
_entry.id   AF-A0A8E2AX17-F1
#
_cell.length_a   1.000
_cell.length_b   1.000
_cell.length_c   1.000
_cell.angle_alpha   90.00
_cell.angle_beta   90.00
_cell.angle_gamma   90.00
#
_symmetry.space_group_name_H-M   'P 1'
#
loop_
_entity.id
_entity.type
_entity.pdbx_description
1 polymer ?
#
loop_
_entity_poly.entity_id
_entity_poly.type
_entity_poly.pdbx_seq_one_letter_code
_entity_poly.pdbx_strand_id
1 'polypeptide(L)'
;LVTLTIALFVAGYCVGPLLWGPLSEQVCYGRRPIFIITLPMYTCFQLGCALSHNRASIIVFRLLGGMFAAAPFTNSGSVSPLSDMAGTDMDNST
;
A
#
# COMPACT_ATOMS: atom_id res chain seq x y z
N LEU A 1 -21.46 -6.45 10.78
CA LEU A 1 -21.00 -5.64 9.63
C LEU A 1 -19.53 -5.26 9.75
N VAL A 2 -19.12 -4.60 10.85
CA VAL A 2 -17.74 -4.17 11.08
C VAL A 2 -16.70 -5.30 10.92
N THR A 3 -16.93 -6.48 11.51
CA THR A 3 -16.01 -7.63 11.39
C THR A 3 -15.83 -8.13 9.95
N LEU A 4 -16.91 -8.17 9.15
CA LEU A 4 -16.87 -8.56 7.74
C LEU A 4 -16.03 -7.56 6.92
N THR A 5 -16.26 -6.27 7.17
CA THR A 5 -15.54 -5.17 6.51
C THR A 5 -14.04 -5.19 6.86
N ILE A 6 -13.66 -5.52 8.10
CA ILE A 6 -12.26 -5.65 8.53
C ILE A 6 -11.62 -6.90 7.91
N ALA A 7 -12.30 -8.04 7.93
CA ALA A 7 -11.78 -9.28 7.34
C ALA A 7 -11.52 -9.12 5.83
N LEU A 8 -12.43 -8.47 5.10
CA LEU A 8 -12.27 -8.20 3.67
C LEU A 8 -11.20 -7.14 3.38
N PHE A 9 -11.01 -6.17 4.28
CA PHE A 9 -9.89 -5.22 4.20
C PHE A 9 -8.54 -5.95 4.31
N VAL A 10 -8.40 -6.85 5.29
CA VAL A 10 -7.19 -7.67 5.46
C VAL A 10 -6.98 -8.62 4.29
N ALA A 11 -8.05 -9.28 3.80
CA ALA A 11 -7.98 -10.12 2.61
C ALA A 11 -7.53 -9.33 1.37
N GLY A 12 -8.06 -8.13 1.16
CA GLY A 12 -7.63 -7.21 0.09
C GLY A 12 -6.17 -6.78 0.24
N TYR A 13 -5.71 -6.56 1.47
CA TYR A 13 -4.30 -6.22 1.78
C TYR A 13 -3.34 -7.38 1.46
N CYS A 14 -3.76 -8.64 1.62
CA CYS A 14 -2.97 -9.81 1.22
C CYS A 14 -2.96 -10.02 -0.30
N VAL A 15 -4.09 -9.75 -0.97
CA VAL A 15 -4.24 -9.94 -2.42
C VAL A 15 -3.58 -8.79 -3.23
N GLY A 16 -3.54 -7.58 -2.67
CA GLY A 16 -2.97 -6.40 -3.33
C GLY A 16 -1.51 -6.51 -3.76
N PRO A 17 -0.57 -6.93 -2.90
CA PRO A 17 0.81 -7.16 -3.30
C PRO A 17 0.96 -8.36 -4.26
N LEU A 18 0.02 -9.33 -4.23
CA LEU A 18 0.01 -10.44 -5.18
C LEU A 18 -0.32 -9.98 -6.61
N LEU A 19 -1.27 -9.03 -6.76
CA LEU A 19 -1.55 -8.39 -8.04
C LEU A 19 -0.48 -7.37 -8.45
N TRP A 20 0.08 -6.62 -7.49
CA TRP A 20 1.13 -5.64 -7.78
C TRP A 20 2.50 -6.28 -8.03
N GLY A 21 2.74 -7.52 -7.62
CA GLY A 21 3.98 -8.27 -7.88
C GLY A 21 4.35 -8.32 -9.36
N PRO A 22 3.55 -8.93 -10.25
CA PRO A 22 3.85 -9.01 -11.68
C PRO A 22 3.71 -7.67 -12.42
N LEU A 23 2.77 -6.80 -12.01
CA LEU A 23 2.66 -5.45 -12.60
C LEU A 23 3.88 -4.59 -12.27
N SER A 24 4.51 -4.79 -11.10
CA SER A 24 5.70 -4.03 -10.73
C SER A 24 6.89 -4.36 -11.62
N GLU A 25 7.01 -5.59 -12.16
CA GLU A 25 8.08 -5.93 -13.11
C GLU A 25 7.95 -5.16 -14.43
N GLN A 26 6.72 -4.98 -14.93
CA GLN A 26 6.46 -4.31 -16.20
C GLN A 26 6.43 -2.78 -16.09
N VAL A 27 6.13 -2.24 -14.91
CA VAL A 27 6.00 -0.80 -14.64
C VAL A 27 7.26 -0.22 -13.96
N CYS A 28 8.09 -1.02 -13.28
CA CYS A 28 9.29 -0.55 -12.56
C CYS A 28 10.48 -0.28 -13.49
N TYR A 29 10.35 0.76 -14.31
CA TYR A 29 11.50 1.49 -14.85
C TYR A 29 11.97 2.63 -13.92
N GLY A 30 11.69 2.53 -12.61
CA GLY A 30 12.16 3.51 -11.63
C GLY A 30 11.55 3.33 -10.24
N ARG A 31 12.29 3.68 -9.19
CA ARG A 31 11.99 3.48 -7.75
C ARG A 31 10.80 4.26 -7.16
N ARG A 32 9.97 4.94 -7.97
CA ARG A 32 9.03 6.00 -7.53
C ARG A 32 7.58 5.96 -8.06
N PRO A 33 7.19 5.24 -9.13
CA PRO A 33 5.87 5.38 -9.74
C PRO A 33 4.75 4.70 -8.93
N ILE A 34 5.06 3.64 -8.16
CA ILE A 34 4.06 2.97 -7.32
C ILE A 34 3.39 3.99 -6.38
N PHE A 35 4.18 4.88 -5.76
CA PHE A 35 3.68 5.85 -4.79
C PHE A 35 2.75 6.89 -5.43
N ILE A 36 3.12 7.38 -6.62
CA ILE A 36 2.36 8.41 -7.35
C ILE A 36 1.04 7.85 -7.89
N ILE A 37 0.96 6.56 -8.20
CA ILE A 37 -0.26 5.94 -8.75
C ILE A 37 -1.20 5.48 -7.62
N THR A 38 -0.66 4.92 -6.54
CA THR A 38 -1.47 4.34 -5.46
C THR A 38 -2.11 5.41 -4.56
N LEU A 39 -1.46 6.56 -4.36
CA LEU A 39 -2.01 7.68 -3.59
C LEU A 39 -3.33 8.25 -4.15
N PRO A 40 -3.41 8.66 -5.43
CA PRO A 40 -4.65 9.17 -6.01
C PRO A 40 -5.70 8.07 -6.16
N MET A 41 -5.32 6.82 -6.45
CA MET A 41 -6.27 5.70 -6.49
C MET A 41 -6.90 5.41 -5.12
N TYR A 42 -6.09 5.39 -4.05
CA TYR A 42 -6.59 5.23 -2.69
C TYR A 42 -7.55 6.38 -2.33
N THR A 43 -7.19 7.62 -2.66
CA THR A 43 -8.01 8.81 -2.38
C THR A 43 -9.34 8.76 -3.15
N CYS A 44 -9.33 8.37 -4.42
CA CYS A 44 -10.55 8.19 -5.22
C CYS A 44 -11.44 7.06 -4.66
N PHE A 45 -10.85 5.94 -4.24
CA PHE A 45 -11.61 4.86 -3.60
C PHE A 45 -12.23 5.34 -2.29
N GLN A 46 -11.50 6.11 -1.49
CA GLN A 46 -11.99 6.63 -0.22
C GLN A 46 -13.11 7.66 -0.40
N LEU A 47 -13.05 8.48 -1.46
CA LEU A 47 -14.14 9.38 -1.88
C LEU A 47 -15.36 8.60 -2.39
N GLY A 48 -15.16 7.52 -3.14
CA GLY A 48 -16.23 6.64 -3.59
C GLY A 48 -16.94 5.90 -2.45
N CYS A 49 -16.21 5.54 -1.38
CA CYS A 49 -16.82 5.04 -0.13
C CYS A 49 -17.81 6.05 0.45
N ALA A 50 -17.43 7.34 0.46
CA ALA A 50 -18.21 8.40 1.08
C ALA A 50 -19.50 8.72 0.31
N LEU A 51 -19.49 8.53 -1.02
CA LEU A 51 -20.66 8.76 -1.88
C LEU A 51 -21.61 7.54 -1.92
N SER A 52 -21.14 6.35 -1.55
CA SER A 52 -21.88 5.11 -1.67
C SER A 52 -22.76 4.81 -0.44
N HIS A 53 -24.08 4.91 -0.60
CA HIS A 53 -25.07 4.54 0.45
C HIS A 53 -25.46 3.04 0.44
N ASN A 54 -24.83 2.21 -0.40
CA ASN A 54 -25.18 0.80 -0.56
C ASN A 54 -24.28 -0.12 0.28
N ARG A 55 -24.89 -1.05 1.03
CA ARG A 55 -24.15 -1.97 1.92
C ARG A 55 -23.09 -2.79 1.18
N ALA A 56 -23.41 -3.28 -0.02
CA ALA A 56 -22.49 -4.04 -0.86
C ALA A 56 -21.34 -3.18 -1.38
N SER A 57 -21.65 -1.96 -1.82
CA SER A 57 -20.66 -1.02 -2.36
C SER A 57 -19.66 -0.61 -1.29
N ILE A 58 -20.07 -0.33 -0.04
CA ILE A 58 -19.15 -0.04 1.08
C ILE A 58 -18.18 -1.21 1.32
N ILE A 59 -18.64 -2.45 1.14
CA ILE A 59 -17.81 -3.65 1.31
C ILE A 59 -16.75 -3.76 0.21
N VAL A 60 -17.15 -3.58 -1.05
CA VAL A 60 -16.23 -3.60 -2.22
C VAL A 60 -15.21 -2.47 -2.10
N PHE A 61 -15.68 -1.26 -1.79
CA PHE A 61 -14.83 -0.10 -1.59
C PHE A 61 -13.80 -0.28 -0.47
N ARG A 62 -14.14 -1.00 0.60
CA ARG A 62 -13.19 -1.33 1.67
C ARG A 62 -12.12 -2.34 1.21
N LEU A 63 -12.51 -3.36 0.43
CA LEU A 63 -11.59 -4.37 -0.07
C LEU A 63 -10.55 -3.77 -1.02
N LEU A 64 -10.99 -2.94 -1.95
CA LEU A 64 -10.10 -2.20 -2.85
C LEU A 64 -9.28 -1.14 -2.10
N GLY A 65 -9.85 -0.42 -1.14
CA GLY A 65 -9.10 0.49 -0.27
C GLY A 65 -7.97 -0.20 0.50
N GLY A 66 -8.19 -1.43 0.99
CA GLY A 66 -7.15 -2.26 1.63
C GLY A 66 -6.07 -2.71 0.66
N MET A 67 -6.43 -2.99 -0.59
CA MET A 67 -5.50 -3.37 -1.66
C MET A 67 -4.50 -2.24 -1.99
N PHE A 68 -4.96 -0.99 -2.01
CA PHE A 68 -4.12 0.19 -2.27
C PHE A 68 -3.36 0.71 -1.04
N ALA A 69 -3.85 0.44 0.17
CA ALA A 69 -3.20 0.86 1.42
C ALA A 69 -1.84 0.16 1.66
N ALA A 70 -1.58 -0.99 1.03
CA ALA A 70 -0.33 -1.73 1.16
C ALA A 70 0.88 -1.01 0.55
N ALA A 71 0.67 -0.23 -0.51
CA ALA A 71 1.73 0.42 -1.28
C ALA A 71 2.58 1.46 -0.49
N PRO A 72 2.00 2.42 0.26
CA PRO A 72 2.79 3.37 1.06
C PRO A 72 3.49 2.71 2.26
N PHE A 73 2.92 1.64 2.82
CA PHE A 73 3.49 0.92 3.97
C PHE A 73 4.79 0.19 3.60
N THR A 74 4.84 -0.44 2.42
CA THR A 74 6.06 -1.10 1.95
C THR A 74 7.21 -0.11 1.75
N ASN A 75 6.90 1.13 1.36
CA ASN A 75 7.93 2.13 1.08
C ASN A 75 8.44 2.85 2.35
N SER A 76 7.62 2.97 3.41
CA SER A 76 8.03 3.63 4.66
C SER A 76 9.14 2.86 5.41
N GLY A 77 9.20 1.54 5.27
CA GLY A 77 10.28 0.72 5.83
C GLY A 77 11.61 0.84 5.08
N SER A 78 11.59 1.32 3.83
CA SER A 78 12.78 1.35 2.96
C SER A 78 13.56 2.67 2.99
N VAL A 79 13.04 3.69 3.68
CA VAL A 79 13.59 5.07 3.66
C VAL A 79 14.20 5.48 5.00
N SER A 80 14.48 4.56 5.92
CA SER A 80 15.16 4.90 7.17
C SER A 80 16.57 5.43 6.89
N PRO A 81 16.86 6.72 7.16
CA PRO A 81 18.23 7.24 7.07
C PRO A 81 19.16 6.61 8.13
N LEU A 82 18.57 5.95 9.13
CA LEU A 82 19.24 5.34 10.28
C LEU A 82 19.99 4.06 9.91
N SER A 83 19.61 3.34 8.85
CA SER A 83 20.32 2.13 8.42
C SER A 83 21.64 2.45 7.70
N ASP A 84 21.78 3.68 7.19
CA ASP A 84 23.02 4.14 6.53
C ASP A 84 24.05 4.65 7.55
N MET A 85 23.59 5.07 8.73
CA MET A 85 24.43 5.62 9.79
C MET A 85 24.98 4.59 10.79
N ALA A 86 24.56 3.32 10.74
CA ALA A 86 25.04 2.26 11.65
C ALA A 86 26.16 1.40 11.03
N GLY A 87 26.56 1.69 9.78
CA GLY A 87 27.62 0.98 9.05
C GLY A 87 28.94 1.73 8.98
N THR A 88 28.96 3.03 9.28
CA THR A 88 30.14 3.92 9.14
C THR A 88 30.92 4.13 10.45
N ASP A 89 30.47 3.52 11.54
CA ASP A 89 31.12 3.51 12.85
C ASP A 89 31.85 2.19 13.15
N MET A 90 31.74 1.19 12.26
CA MET A 90 32.49 -0.06 12.33
C MET A 90 33.73 -0.11 11.40
N ASP A 91 33.86 0.82 10.44
CA ASP A 91 35.05 0.92 9.57
C ASP A 91 36.09 1.96 10.05
N ASN A 92 35.74 2.85 10.98
CA ASN A 92 36.64 3.87 11.54
C ASN A 92 37.33 3.44 12.86
N SER A 93 37.66 2.16 13.02
CA SER A 93 38.41 1.65 14.19
C SER A 93 39.47 0.59 13.87
N THR A 94 39.92 0.49 12.60
CA THR A 94 41.14 -0.24 12.19
C THR A 94 42.06 0.64 11.38
#